data_AF-A0A7X3V1T9-F1
#
_entry.id   AF-A0A7X3V1T9-F1
#
_cell.length_a   1.000
_cell.length_b   1.000
_cell.length_c   1.000
_cell.angle_alpha   90.00
_cell.angle_beta   90.00
_cell.angle_gamma   90.00
#
_symmetry.space_group_name_H-M   'P 1'
#
loop_
_entity.id
_entity.type
_entity.pdbx_description
1 polymer ?
#
loop_
_entity_poly.entity_id
_entity_poly.type
_entity_poly.pdbx_seq_one_letter_code
_entity_poly.pdbx_strand_id
1 'polypeptide(L)'
;MGAMLPWLLLLVVGNLILIWPPLEQDATLLRWLWLFAEQTAFVLPFLLFAAGVALARKLGYSKRVRRAGAVIGISVVAASHLLGSWVAPSWNDRYLAGLGPETEDMRRFGPRTPVGITRNIRFVETNPPEEYALRAGTPHRFPPNVLRWELHAPLALAVFGVLNVFIGALAAELTVNLKRGSRRNARMAIGVLGGIAFLTCHLLAGPVEPFLRDGTMRSGVTAAWLPLGLPVAEILVFSYLVRGKRY
;
A
#
# COMPACT_ATOMS: atom_id res chain seq x y z
N MET A 1 -18.90 9.49 10.61
CA MET A 1 -17.47 9.13 10.57
C MET A 1 -17.08 8.19 11.71
N GLY A 2 -17.70 8.28 12.90
CA GLY A 2 -17.34 7.48 14.09
C GLY A 2 -17.49 5.94 14.03
N ALA A 3 -17.76 5.32 12.88
CA ALA A 3 -17.92 3.87 12.76
C ALA A 3 -16.81 3.17 11.96
N MET A 4 -16.10 3.89 11.07
CA MET A 4 -14.94 3.36 10.33
C MET A 4 -13.64 3.63 11.09
N LEU A 5 -13.58 4.73 11.84
CA LEU A 5 -12.42 5.09 12.66
C LEU A 5 -11.98 3.97 13.61
N PRO A 6 -12.88 3.26 14.34
CA PRO A 6 -12.47 2.17 15.23
C PRO A 6 -11.82 1.00 14.51
N TRP A 7 -12.20 0.72 13.26
CA TRP A 7 -11.70 -0.42 12.49
C TRP A 7 -10.45 -0.10 11.69
N LEU A 8 -10.33 1.14 11.21
CA LEU A 8 -9.07 1.67 10.70
C LEU A 8 -8.05 1.79 11.83
N LEU A 9 -8.48 2.22 13.03
CA LEU A 9 -7.68 2.11 14.24
C LEU A 9 -7.41 0.65 14.58
N LEU A 10 -8.34 -0.29 14.43
CA LEU A 10 -8.07 -1.70 14.69
C LEU A 10 -7.07 -2.30 13.68
N LEU A 11 -7.04 -1.82 12.43
CA LEU A 11 -6.03 -2.21 11.43
C LEU A 11 -4.68 -1.52 11.68
N VAL A 12 -4.66 -0.25 12.10
CA VAL A 12 -3.43 0.48 12.45
C VAL A 12 -2.86 -0.02 13.77
N VAL A 13 -3.66 0.06 14.83
CA VAL A 13 -3.34 -0.31 16.20
C VAL A 13 -3.25 -1.82 16.35
N GLY A 14 -4.15 -2.60 15.75
CA GLY A 14 -4.06 -4.06 15.81
C GLY A 14 -2.84 -4.60 15.05
N ASN A 15 -2.44 -3.99 13.93
CA ASN A 15 -1.18 -4.35 13.26
C ASN A 15 0.04 -3.84 14.04
N LEU A 16 -0.03 -2.67 14.68
CA LEU A 16 0.99 -2.21 15.64
C LEU A 16 1.09 -3.11 16.89
N ILE A 17 -0.01 -3.73 17.32
CA ILE A 17 -0.05 -4.70 18.44
C ILE A 17 0.43 -6.08 17.99
N LEU A 18 0.12 -6.52 16.76
CA LEU A 18 0.56 -7.79 16.19
C LEU A 18 2.03 -7.79 15.77
N ILE A 19 2.52 -6.65 15.25
CA ILE A 19 3.93 -6.39 14.93
C ILE A 19 4.64 -5.80 16.15
N TRP A 20 3.95 -5.64 17.29
CA TRP A 20 4.57 -5.22 18.54
C TRP A 20 5.70 -6.20 18.83
N PRO A 21 6.98 -5.79 18.67
CA PRO A 21 8.07 -6.66 19.03
C PRO A 21 7.93 -6.94 20.52
N PRO A 22 8.26 -8.14 21.03
CA PRO A 22 8.52 -8.26 22.46
C PRO A 22 9.45 -7.09 22.81
N LEU A 23 9.10 -6.30 23.83
CA LEU A 23 9.82 -5.11 24.25
C LEU A 23 11.30 -5.47 24.49
N GLU A 24 12.10 -5.45 23.45
CA GLU A 24 13.54 -5.35 23.53
C GLU A 24 13.80 -3.98 24.12
N GLN A 25 14.56 -3.94 25.21
CA GLN A 25 14.83 -2.74 25.99
C GLN A 25 15.58 -1.64 25.18
N ASP A 26 15.97 -1.94 23.93
CA ASP A 26 16.73 -1.09 23.02
C ASP A 26 15.88 -0.42 21.90
N ALA A 27 14.58 -0.23 22.11
CA ALA A 27 13.72 0.45 21.14
C ALA A 27 14.09 1.95 20.98
N THR A 28 15.04 2.26 20.10
CA THR A 28 15.44 3.63 19.79
C THR A 28 14.29 4.43 19.15
N LEU A 29 14.23 5.74 19.41
CA LEU A 29 13.24 6.66 18.79
C LEU A 29 13.17 6.51 17.26
N LEU A 30 14.31 6.24 16.62
CA LEU A 30 14.43 6.08 15.18
C LEU A 30 13.70 4.83 14.66
N ARG A 31 13.74 3.71 15.40
CA ARG A 31 12.96 2.49 15.09
C ARG A 31 11.47 2.79 15.14
N TRP A 32 11.01 3.55 16.13
CA TRP A 32 9.60 3.98 16.24
C TRP A 32 9.16 4.87 15.08
N LEU A 33 9.98 5.87 14.74
CA LEU A 33 9.71 6.77 13.63
C LEU A 33 9.60 5.98 12.32
N TRP A 34 10.55 5.08 12.04
CA TRP A 34 10.49 4.20 10.87
C TRP A 34 9.19 3.39 10.81
N LEU A 35 8.86 2.63 11.85
CA LEU A 35 7.65 1.80 11.89
C LEU A 35 6.38 2.65 11.71
N PHE A 36 6.33 3.82 12.34
CA PHE A 36 5.19 4.73 12.18
C PHE A 36 5.03 5.24 10.74
N ALA A 37 6.12 5.63 10.08
CA ALA A 37 6.10 6.07 8.69
C ALA A 37 5.64 4.96 7.74
N GLU A 38 6.12 3.73 7.94
CA GLU A 38 5.75 2.56 7.14
C GLU A 38 4.26 2.20 7.30
N GLN A 39 3.78 2.12 8.54
CA GLN A 39 2.37 1.85 8.82
C GLN A 39 1.45 2.95 8.30
N THR A 40 1.85 4.22 8.43
CA THR A 40 1.10 5.35 7.89
C THR A 40 1.02 5.29 6.37
N ALA A 41 2.15 5.02 5.70
CA ALA A 41 2.18 4.83 4.25
C ALA A 41 1.21 3.73 3.80
N PHE A 42 1.18 2.61 4.53
CA PHE A 42 0.30 1.47 4.26
C PHE A 42 -1.19 1.78 4.45
N VAL A 43 -1.55 2.50 5.52
CA VAL A 43 -2.96 2.69 5.91
C VAL A 43 -3.66 3.81 5.13
N LEU A 44 -2.94 4.87 4.74
CA LEU A 44 -3.51 6.04 4.05
C LEU A 44 -4.40 5.69 2.83
N PRO A 45 -3.99 4.78 1.92
CA PRO A 45 -4.82 4.31 0.80
C PRO A 45 -6.19 3.73 1.20
N PHE A 46 -6.32 3.14 2.39
CA PHE A 46 -7.58 2.59 2.88
C PHE A 46 -8.48 3.66 3.51
N LEU A 47 -7.87 4.68 4.13
CA LEU A 47 -8.58 5.84 4.67
C LEU A 47 -9.28 6.65 3.56
N LEU A 48 -8.73 6.61 2.35
CA LEU A 48 -9.28 7.31 1.20
C LEU A 48 -10.67 6.83 0.77
N PHE A 49 -11.04 5.57 1.04
CA PHE A 49 -12.43 5.12 0.88
C PHE A 49 -13.40 5.92 1.76
N ALA A 50 -13.07 6.08 3.04
CA ALA A 50 -13.88 6.83 3.99
C ALA A 50 -13.99 8.31 3.58
N ALA A 51 -12.90 8.88 3.06
CA ALA A 51 -12.88 10.23 2.50
C ALA A 51 -13.82 10.35 1.29
N GLY A 52 -13.79 9.39 0.36
CA GLY A 52 -14.71 9.31 -0.78
C GLY A 52 -16.18 9.28 -0.35
N VAL A 53 -16.52 8.43 0.62
CA VAL A 53 -17.87 8.36 1.20
C VAL A 53 -18.29 9.69 1.83
N ALA A 54 -17.40 10.32 2.60
CA ALA A 54 -17.68 11.59 3.27
C ALA A 54 -17.88 12.74 2.26
N LEU A 55 -17.07 12.78 1.20
CA LEU A 55 -17.14 13.78 0.15
C LEU A 55 -18.45 13.70 -0.63
N ALA A 56 -18.84 12.49 -1.05
CA ALA A 56 -20.11 12.26 -1.74
C ALA A 56 -21.32 12.68 -0.88
N ARG A 57 -21.28 12.39 0.43
CA ARG A 57 -22.35 12.80 1.35
C ARG A 57 -22.50 14.32 1.50
N LYS A 58 -21.39 15.06 1.53
CA LYS A 58 -21.42 16.51 1.75
C LYS A 58 -21.81 17.29 0.50
N LEU A 59 -21.39 16.83 -0.67
CA LEU A 59 -21.44 17.62 -1.91
C LEU A 59 -22.36 17.03 -2.99
N GLY A 60 -22.90 15.82 -2.76
CA GLY A 60 -23.64 15.05 -3.76
C GLY A 60 -22.76 14.59 -4.92
N TYR A 61 -23.10 13.49 -5.60
CA TYR A 61 -22.29 13.01 -6.73
C TYR A 61 -22.36 13.96 -7.94
N SER A 62 -21.39 14.87 -8.02
CA SER A 62 -21.25 15.92 -9.03
C SER A 62 -19.86 15.93 -9.66
N LYS A 63 -19.69 16.70 -10.76
CA LYS A 63 -18.36 16.94 -11.36
C LYS A 63 -17.36 17.53 -10.35
N ARG A 64 -17.84 18.34 -9.39
CA ARG A 64 -17.00 18.96 -8.34
C ARG A 64 -16.47 17.92 -7.34
N VAL A 65 -17.28 16.93 -6.96
CA VAL A 65 -16.84 15.81 -6.10
C VAL A 65 -15.75 14.97 -6.76
N ARG A 66 -15.88 14.70 -8.06
CA ARG A 66 -14.84 13.96 -8.79
C ARG A 66 -13.51 14.70 -8.80
N ARG A 67 -13.52 16.03 -9.00
CA ARG A 67 -12.32 16.87 -8.96
C ARG A 67 -11.72 16.97 -7.55
N ALA A 68 -12.53 17.25 -6.54
CA ALA A 68 -12.06 17.32 -5.16
C ALA A 68 -11.53 15.97 -4.66
N GLY A 69 -12.20 14.88 -5.02
CA GLY A 69 -11.76 13.51 -4.73
C GLY A 69 -10.44 13.17 -5.43
N ALA A 70 -10.25 13.60 -6.69
CA ALA A 70 -8.98 13.45 -7.39
C ALA A 70 -7.85 14.21 -6.68
N VAL A 71 -8.06 15.48 -6.31
CA VAL A 71 -7.03 16.29 -5.63
C VAL A 71 -6.69 15.69 -4.27
N ILE A 72 -7.68 15.39 -3.43
CA ILE A 72 -7.46 14.77 -2.11
C ILE A 72 -6.77 13.42 -2.26
N GLY A 73 -7.25 12.60 -3.20
CA GLY A 73 -6.66 11.31 -3.52
C GLY A 73 -5.19 11.45 -3.88
N ILE A 74 -4.86 12.29 -4.86
CA ILE A 74 -3.48 12.53 -5.32
C ILE A 74 -2.61 13.05 -4.17
N SER A 75 -3.07 14.01 -3.37
CA SER A 75 -2.27 14.58 -2.27
C SER A 75 -1.96 13.56 -1.18
N VAL A 76 -2.96 12.79 -0.73
CA VAL A 76 -2.77 11.74 0.29
C VAL A 76 -1.89 10.61 -0.25
N VAL A 77 -2.04 10.30 -1.53
CA VAL A 77 -1.25 9.29 -2.22
C VAL A 77 0.20 9.71 -2.40
N ALA A 78 0.46 10.97 -2.73
CA ALA A 78 1.80 11.53 -2.77
C ALA A 78 2.46 11.47 -1.39
N ALA A 79 1.73 11.78 -0.32
CA ALA A 79 2.21 11.67 1.05
C ALA A 79 2.51 10.21 1.44
N SER A 80 1.60 9.27 1.13
CA SER A 80 1.79 7.83 1.35
C SER A 80 3.03 7.32 0.60
N HIS A 81 3.19 7.68 -0.67
CA HIS A 81 4.35 7.31 -1.47
C HIS A 81 5.66 7.90 -0.93
N LEU A 82 5.66 9.17 -0.51
CA LEU A 82 6.81 9.82 0.11
C LEU A 82 7.21 9.10 1.41
N LEU A 83 6.23 8.79 2.26
CA LEU A 83 6.47 8.08 3.51
C LEU A 83 7.05 6.68 3.25
N GLY A 84 6.43 5.90 2.37
CA GLY A 84 6.83 4.51 2.11
C GLY A 84 8.11 4.35 1.28
N SER A 85 8.37 5.27 0.35
CA SER A 85 9.49 5.14 -0.60
C SER A 85 10.72 5.96 -0.21
N TRP A 86 10.57 6.95 0.68
CA TRP A 86 11.68 7.83 1.06
C TRP A 86 11.88 7.91 2.56
N VAL A 87 10.85 8.30 3.33
CA VAL A 87 11.01 8.57 4.76
C VAL A 87 11.31 7.29 5.55
N ALA A 88 10.45 6.28 5.43
CA ALA A 88 10.63 5.01 6.14
C ALA A 88 11.96 4.32 5.77
N PRO A 89 12.33 4.15 4.49
CA PRO A 89 13.63 3.56 4.13
C PRO A 89 14.83 4.36 4.65
N SER A 90 14.76 5.70 4.65
CA SER A 90 15.84 6.56 5.15
C SER A 90 16.03 6.44 6.66
N TRP A 91 14.93 6.31 7.42
CA TRP A 91 15.01 6.09 8.86
C TRP A 91 15.48 4.68 9.21
N ASN A 92 15.06 3.67 8.45
CA ASN A 92 15.57 2.31 8.60
C ASN A 92 17.10 2.24 8.36
N ASP A 93 17.59 2.88 7.29
CA ASP A 93 19.04 2.92 7.00
C ASP A 93 19.85 3.55 8.13
N ARG A 94 19.38 4.69 8.67
CA ARG A 94 20.01 5.34 9.83
C ARG A 94 19.97 4.46 11.08
N TYR A 95 18.91 3.69 11.27
CA TYR A 95 18.77 2.77 12.40
C TYR A 95 19.78 1.63 12.27
N LEU A 96 19.83 0.99 11.11
CA LEU A 96 20.80 -0.05 10.79
C LEU A 96 22.25 0.47 10.93
N ALA A 97 22.52 1.71 10.53
CA ALA A 97 23.84 2.32 10.70
C ALA A 97 24.27 2.46 12.17
N GLY A 98 23.31 2.66 13.08
CA GLY A 98 23.55 2.69 14.53
C GLY A 98 23.85 1.33 15.16
N LEU A 99 23.54 0.22 14.47
CA LEU A 99 23.78 -1.15 14.95
C LEU A 99 25.20 -1.68 14.63
N GLY A 100 26.00 -0.93 13.87
CA GLY A 100 27.41 -1.26 13.63
C GLY A 100 27.70 -2.07 12.35
N PRO A 101 28.86 -2.76 12.29
CA PRO A 101 29.37 -3.40 11.06
C PRO A 101 28.52 -4.55 10.54
N GLU A 102 27.76 -5.22 11.39
CA GLU A 102 26.94 -6.39 11.02
C GLU A 102 25.83 -6.05 10.00
N THR A 103 25.44 -4.77 9.90
CA THR A 103 24.42 -4.29 8.96
C THR A 103 24.99 -3.69 7.69
N GLU A 104 26.31 -3.74 7.49
CA GLU A 104 26.98 -3.06 6.37
C GLU A 104 26.50 -3.59 5.01
N ASP A 105 26.34 -4.92 4.86
CA ASP A 105 25.81 -5.50 3.62
C ASP A 105 24.35 -5.12 3.36
N MET A 106 23.53 -4.97 4.43
CA MET A 106 22.15 -4.49 4.32
C MET A 106 22.07 -3.04 3.81
N ARG A 107 23.09 -2.24 4.10
CA ARG A 107 23.20 -0.82 3.74
C ARG A 107 24.09 -0.56 2.53
N ARG A 108 24.59 -1.61 1.87
CA ARG A 108 25.55 -1.51 0.76
C ARG A 108 25.15 -0.54 -0.35
N PHE A 109 23.86 -0.43 -0.64
CA PHE A 109 23.32 0.44 -1.69
C PHE A 109 22.69 1.74 -1.15
N GLY A 110 22.91 2.02 0.14
CA GLY A 110 22.24 3.07 0.90
C GLY A 110 20.79 2.71 1.26
N PRO A 111 19.96 3.71 1.63
CA PRO A 111 18.55 3.49 1.92
C PRO A 111 17.83 2.83 0.76
N ARG A 112 16.88 1.91 1.05
CA ARG A 112 16.00 1.23 0.08
C ARG A 112 14.94 2.16 -0.53
N THR A 113 15.38 3.34 -0.96
CA THR A 113 14.65 4.31 -1.77
C THR A 113 14.63 3.87 -3.23
N PRO A 114 13.82 4.50 -4.11
CA PRO A 114 13.87 4.26 -5.55
C PRO A 114 15.29 4.32 -6.13
N VAL A 115 16.12 5.25 -5.64
CA VAL A 115 17.52 5.39 -6.06
C VAL A 115 18.37 4.20 -5.59
N GLY A 116 18.27 3.81 -4.32
CA GLY A 116 19.02 2.67 -3.76
C GLY A 116 18.62 1.34 -4.41
N ILE A 117 17.31 1.13 -4.63
CA ILE A 117 16.80 -0.07 -5.32
C ILE A 117 17.32 -0.11 -6.77
N THR A 118 17.30 1.02 -7.49
CA THR A 118 17.83 1.08 -8.87
C THR A 118 19.34 0.78 -8.92
N ARG A 119 20.11 1.23 -7.93
CA ARG A 119 21.53 0.88 -7.80
C ARG A 119 21.72 -0.61 -7.55
N ASN A 120 20.91 -1.21 -6.68
CA ASN A 120 20.95 -2.65 -6.41
C ASN A 120 20.59 -3.45 -7.68
N ILE A 121 19.54 -3.06 -8.41
CA ILE A 121 19.15 -3.69 -9.69
C ILE A 121 20.35 -3.72 -10.64
N ARG A 122 20.98 -2.56 -10.88
CA ARG A 122 22.16 -2.48 -11.77
C ARG A 122 23.31 -3.35 -11.28
N PHE A 123 23.55 -3.39 -9.98
CA PHE A 123 24.61 -4.22 -9.40
C PHE A 123 24.36 -5.70 -9.66
N VAL A 124 23.16 -6.20 -9.36
CA VAL A 124 22.77 -7.61 -9.54
C VAL A 124 22.74 -8.01 -11.01
N GLU A 125 22.31 -7.12 -11.90
CA GLU A 125 22.33 -7.38 -13.35
C GLU A 125 23.75 -7.45 -13.91
N THR A 126 24.67 -6.64 -13.36
CA THR A 126 26.07 -6.65 -13.77
C THR A 126 26.86 -7.79 -13.12
N ASN A 127 26.47 -8.20 -11.91
CA ASN A 127 27.14 -9.21 -11.10
C ASN A 127 26.10 -10.21 -10.56
N PRO A 128 25.53 -11.07 -11.42
CA PRO A 128 24.52 -12.03 -10.98
C PRO A 128 25.13 -13.00 -9.97
N PRO A 129 24.50 -13.20 -8.80
CA PRO A 129 24.97 -14.20 -7.84
C PRO A 129 24.78 -15.60 -8.41
N GLU A 130 25.58 -16.56 -7.92
CA GLU A 130 25.39 -17.99 -8.25
C GLU A 130 23.99 -18.49 -7.87
N GLU A 131 23.45 -17.99 -6.74
CA GLU A 131 22.11 -18.30 -6.27
C GLU A 131 21.38 -17.04 -5.76
N TYR A 132 20.12 -16.89 -6.18
CA TYR A 132 19.23 -15.84 -5.68
C TYR A 132 18.57 -16.24 -4.35
N ALA A 133 18.35 -15.27 -3.46
CA ALA A 133 17.68 -15.46 -2.17
C ALA A 133 16.96 -14.17 -1.70
N LEU A 134 15.87 -14.33 -0.94
CA LEU A 134 15.14 -13.23 -0.28
C LEU A 134 15.56 -13.01 1.19
N ARG A 135 16.85 -13.19 1.51
CA ARG A 135 17.33 -12.98 2.89
C ARG A 135 17.56 -11.49 3.14
N ALA A 136 16.89 -10.93 4.14
CA ALA A 136 17.02 -9.51 4.48
C ALA A 136 18.49 -9.05 4.68
N GLY A 137 19.35 -9.95 5.16
CA GLY A 137 20.79 -9.71 5.35
C GLY A 137 21.65 -9.74 4.09
N THR A 138 21.15 -10.16 2.93
CA THR A 138 21.92 -10.21 1.67
C THR A 138 21.10 -9.61 0.51
N PRO A 139 20.86 -8.27 0.53
CA PRO A 139 20.02 -7.62 -0.48
C PRO A 139 20.59 -7.70 -1.90
N HIS A 140 21.89 -7.92 -2.04
CA HIS A 140 22.57 -8.14 -3.33
C HIS A 140 22.27 -9.51 -3.95
N ARG A 141 21.58 -10.41 -3.24
CA ARG A 141 21.11 -11.70 -3.76
C ARG A 141 19.64 -11.69 -4.18
N PHE A 142 18.99 -10.53 -4.14
CA PHE A 142 17.58 -10.43 -4.54
C PHE A 142 17.49 -10.54 -6.07
N PRO A 143 16.56 -11.35 -6.61
CA PRO A 143 16.35 -11.36 -8.06
C PRO A 143 15.96 -9.97 -8.58
N PRO A 144 16.41 -9.56 -9.77
CA PRO A 144 16.08 -8.24 -10.33
C PRO A 144 14.57 -7.95 -10.39
N ASN A 145 13.74 -8.96 -10.67
CA ASN A 145 12.30 -8.78 -10.71
C ASN A 145 11.68 -8.52 -9.33
N VAL A 146 12.24 -9.05 -8.26
CA VAL A 146 11.83 -8.71 -6.88
C VAL A 146 12.11 -7.25 -6.62
N LEU A 147 13.32 -6.78 -6.95
CA LEU A 147 13.70 -5.38 -6.79
C LEU A 147 12.81 -4.44 -7.63
N ARG A 148 12.43 -4.85 -8.84
CA ARG A 148 11.45 -4.12 -9.65
C ARG A 148 10.07 -4.09 -9.00
N TRP A 149 9.61 -5.19 -8.41
CA TRP A 149 8.36 -5.18 -7.66
C TRP A 149 8.41 -4.23 -6.47
N GLU A 150 9.48 -4.24 -5.68
CA GLU A 150 9.65 -3.28 -4.57
C GLU A 150 9.68 -1.82 -5.03
N LEU A 151 10.21 -1.55 -6.22
CA LEU A 151 10.20 -0.22 -6.82
C LEU A 151 8.78 0.24 -7.18
N HIS A 152 7.96 -0.67 -7.71
CA HIS A 152 6.62 -0.34 -8.23
C HIS A 152 5.50 -0.53 -7.22
N ALA A 153 5.65 -1.41 -6.24
CA ALA A 153 4.60 -1.75 -5.26
C ALA A 153 4.13 -0.54 -4.44
N PRO A 154 5.01 0.32 -3.89
CA PRO A 154 4.58 1.54 -3.20
C PRO A 154 3.78 2.48 -4.09
N LEU A 155 4.13 2.56 -5.39
CA LEU A 155 3.41 3.39 -6.36
C LEU A 155 2.05 2.78 -6.74
N ALA A 156 1.97 1.46 -6.90
CA ALA A 156 0.71 0.77 -7.14
C ALA A 156 -0.25 0.91 -5.96
N LEU A 157 0.25 0.76 -4.72
CA LEU A 157 -0.53 0.99 -3.49
C LEU A 157 -1.02 2.45 -3.39
N ALA A 158 -0.18 3.39 -3.81
CA ALA A 158 -0.54 4.79 -3.98
C ALA A 158 -1.71 4.96 -4.97
N VAL A 159 -1.61 4.40 -6.18
CA VAL A 159 -2.68 4.47 -7.19
C VAL A 159 -3.97 3.81 -6.70
N PHE A 160 -3.87 2.70 -5.97
CA PHE A 160 -5.02 2.07 -5.31
C PHE A 160 -5.77 3.06 -4.41
N GLY A 161 -5.05 3.86 -3.63
CA GLY A 161 -5.66 4.90 -2.79
C GLY A 161 -6.52 5.89 -3.58
N VAL A 162 -6.06 6.34 -4.75
CA VAL A 162 -6.85 7.20 -5.64
C VAL A 162 -8.13 6.50 -6.08
N LEU A 163 -8.04 5.26 -6.54
CA LEU A 163 -9.19 4.46 -6.95
C LEU A 163 -10.18 4.29 -5.78
N ASN A 164 -9.67 4.07 -4.57
CA ASN A 164 -10.47 3.85 -3.38
C ASN A 164 -11.31 5.07 -2.99
N VAL A 165 -10.84 6.30 -3.25
CA VAL A 165 -11.67 7.52 -3.13
C VAL A 165 -12.91 7.42 -4.03
N PHE A 166 -12.72 7.03 -5.29
CA PHE A 166 -13.82 6.93 -6.25
C PHE A 166 -14.79 5.80 -5.89
N ILE A 167 -14.27 4.65 -5.48
CA ILE A 167 -15.06 3.52 -4.99
C ILE A 167 -15.90 3.97 -3.79
N GLY A 168 -15.31 4.68 -2.82
CA GLY A 168 -16.02 5.24 -1.67
C GLY A 168 -17.15 6.20 -2.07
N ALA A 169 -16.90 7.08 -3.03
CA ALA A 169 -17.92 8.01 -3.53
C ALA A 169 -19.08 7.27 -4.24
N LEU A 170 -18.78 6.27 -5.06
CA LEU A 170 -19.79 5.45 -5.75
C LEU A 170 -20.58 4.57 -4.77
N ALA A 171 -19.90 3.96 -3.80
CA ALA A 171 -20.53 3.18 -2.74
C ALA A 171 -21.50 4.04 -1.92
N ALA A 172 -21.19 5.32 -1.69
CA ALA A 172 -22.08 6.23 -1.00
C ALA A 172 -23.40 6.43 -1.75
N GLU A 173 -23.34 6.61 -3.07
CA GLU A 173 -24.50 6.74 -3.96
C GLU A 173 -25.32 5.44 -4.04
N LEU A 174 -24.65 4.29 -4.26
CA LEU A 174 -25.34 3.00 -4.36
C LEU A 174 -26.17 2.67 -3.12
N THR A 175 -25.69 3.09 -1.95
CA THR A 175 -26.28 2.76 -0.66
C THR A 175 -27.17 3.86 -0.09
N VAL A 176 -27.40 4.96 -0.82
CA VAL A 176 -28.10 6.15 -0.28
C VAL A 176 -29.51 5.84 0.23
N ASN A 177 -30.25 5.00 -0.51
CA ASN A 177 -31.64 4.60 -0.23
C ASN A 177 -31.77 3.48 0.82
N LEU A 178 -30.67 2.94 1.33
CA LEU A 178 -30.71 1.90 2.36
C LEU A 178 -31.01 2.50 3.75
N LYS A 179 -31.70 1.72 4.60
CA LYS A 179 -31.87 2.03 6.03
C LYS A 179 -30.50 2.27 6.68
N ARG A 180 -30.44 3.11 7.72
CA ARG A 180 -29.18 3.59 8.34
C ARG A 180 -28.21 2.46 8.71
N GLY A 181 -28.71 1.36 9.30
CA GLY A 181 -27.91 0.18 9.65
C GLY A 181 -27.35 -0.54 8.42
N SER A 182 -28.22 -0.96 7.49
CA SER A 182 -27.83 -1.64 6.25
C SER A 182 -26.87 -0.81 5.39
N ARG A 183 -27.08 0.51 5.31
CA ARG A 183 -26.19 1.44 4.62
C ARG A 183 -24.78 1.45 5.20
N ARG A 184 -24.66 1.42 6.53
CA ARG A 184 -23.36 1.37 7.22
C ARG A 184 -22.68 0.04 6.92
N ASN A 185 -23.38 -1.08 7.10
CA ASN A 185 -22.83 -2.41 6.91
C ASN A 185 -22.41 -2.65 5.45
N ALA A 186 -23.21 -2.21 4.47
CA ALA A 186 -22.89 -2.33 3.05
C ALA A 186 -21.62 -1.54 2.68
N ARG A 187 -21.51 -0.27 3.11
CA ARG A 187 -20.30 0.54 2.86
C ARG A 187 -19.06 -0.06 3.51
N MET A 188 -19.23 -0.63 4.70
CA MET A 188 -18.14 -1.28 5.42
C MET A 188 -17.70 -2.56 4.72
N ALA A 189 -18.65 -3.40 4.32
CA ALA A 189 -18.37 -4.63 3.57
C ALA A 189 -17.63 -4.31 2.27
N ILE A 190 -18.09 -3.31 1.50
CA ILE A 190 -17.41 -2.87 0.27
C ILE A 190 -15.98 -2.43 0.56
N GLY A 191 -15.78 -1.50 1.51
CA GLY A 191 -14.45 -0.95 1.79
C GLY A 191 -13.46 -1.99 2.36
N VAL A 192 -13.93 -2.83 3.29
CA VAL A 192 -13.08 -3.85 3.94
C VAL A 192 -12.79 -5.00 2.99
N LEU A 193 -13.80 -5.56 2.32
CA LEU A 193 -13.59 -6.68 1.40
C LEU A 193 -12.80 -6.25 0.16
N GLY A 194 -13.07 -5.08 -0.41
CA GLY A 194 -12.28 -4.54 -1.52
C GLY A 194 -10.82 -4.30 -1.13
N GLY A 195 -10.58 -3.78 0.07
CA GLY A 195 -9.24 -3.61 0.62
C GLY A 195 -8.50 -4.94 0.84
N ILE A 196 -9.15 -5.92 1.47
CA ILE A 196 -8.58 -7.26 1.69
C ILE A 196 -8.32 -7.96 0.36
N ALA A 197 -9.23 -7.87 -0.60
CA ALA A 197 -9.09 -8.50 -1.90
C ALA A 197 -7.91 -7.91 -2.69
N PHE A 198 -7.75 -6.58 -2.69
CA PHE A 198 -6.57 -5.93 -3.25
C PHE A 198 -5.28 -6.39 -2.57
N LEU A 199 -5.22 -6.37 -1.24
CA LEU A 199 -4.05 -6.80 -0.47
C LEU A 199 -3.69 -8.26 -0.75
N THR A 200 -4.69 -9.13 -0.78
CA THR A 200 -4.50 -10.56 -1.06
C THR A 200 -3.92 -10.75 -2.47
N CYS A 201 -4.49 -10.08 -3.47
CA CYS A 201 -3.95 -10.12 -4.83
C CYS A 201 -2.53 -9.58 -4.91
N HIS A 202 -2.23 -8.50 -4.18
CA HIS A 202 -0.92 -7.88 -4.15
C HIS A 202 0.15 -8.76 -3.47
N LEU A 203 -0.22 -9.45 -2.38
CA LEU A 203 0.64 -10.40 -1.69
C LEU A 203 0.89 -11.66 -2.52
N LEU A 204 -0.16 -12.21 -3.15
CA LEU A 204 -0.04 -13.39 -4.02
C LEU A 204 0.75 -13.12 -5.29
N ALA A 205 0.69 -11.88 -5.81
CA ALA A 205 1.52 -11.45 -6.92
C ALA A 205 2.96 -11.11 -6.50
N GLY A 206 3.18 -10.90 -5.20
CA GLY A 206 4.47 -10.55 -4.63
C GLY A 206 5.47 -11.72 -4.62
N PRO A 207 6.71 -11.44 -4.20
CA PRO A 207 7.77 -12.44 -4.17
C PRO A 207 7.50 -13.49 -3.08
N VAL A 208 7.28 -14.75 -3.47
CA VAL A 208 7.22 -15.91 -2.56
C VAL A 208 8.42 -16.82 -2.84
N GLU A 209 8.99 -17.44 -1.80
CA GLU A 209 10.18 -18.31 -1.89
C GLU A 209 10.20 -19.32 -3.05
N PRO A 210 9.08 -20.00 -3.40
CA PRO A 210 9.04 -20.91 -4.55
C PRO A 210 9.28 -20.22 -5.91
N PHE A 211 8.90 -18.94 -6.06
CA PHE A 211 9.12 -18.17 -7.29
C PHE A 211 10.58 -17.74 -7.50
N LEU A 212 11.43 -17.90 -6.48
CA LEU A 212 12.86 -17.58 -6.53
C LEU A 212 13.69 -18.72 -7.09
N ARG A 213 13.32 -19.97 -6.80
CA ARG A 213 14.09 -21.16 -7.22
C ARG A 213 14.12 -21.34 -8.73
N ASP A 214 13.05 -20.92 -9.42
CA ASP A 214 12.90 -21.11 -10.86
C ASP A 214 12.95 -19.80 -11.66
N GLY A 215 13.19 -18.65 -11.01
CA GLY A 215 13.15 -17.33 -11.67
C GLY A 215 11.79 -16.96 -12.27
N THR A 216 10.71 -17.63 -11.83
CA THR A 216 9.38 -17.60 -12.47
C THR A 216 8.56 -16.35 -12.18
N MET A 217 9.04 -15.44 -11.34
CA MET A 217 8.46 -14.10 -11.27
C MET A 217 8.78 -13.36 -12.58
N ARG A 218 7.97 -13.60 -13.61
CA ARG A 218 8.21 -13.17 -15.00
C ARG A 218 8.37 -11.66 -15.12
N SER A 219 7.67 -10.89 -14.28
CA SER A 219 7.74 -9.43 -14.29
C SER A 219 7.32 -8.85 -12.94
N GLY A 220 8.26 -8.23 -12.24
CA GLY A 220 7.96 -7.50 -11.00
C GLY A 220 7.07 -6.28 -11.19
N VAL A 221 7.16 -5.66 -12.37
CA VAL A 221 6.26 -4.58 -12.77
C VAL A 221 4.84 -5.11 -12.85
N THR A 222 4.60 -6.17 -13.61
CA THR A 222 3.26 -6.73 -13.79
C THR A 222 2.69 -7.20 -12.46
N ALA A 223 3.50 -7.88 -11.63
CA ALA A 223 3.11 -8.29 -10.29
C ALA A 223 2.64 -7.12 -9.39
N ALA A 224 3.31 -5.97 -9.46
CA ALA A 224 2.94 -4.80 -8.67
C ALA A 224 1.64 -4.14 -9.16
N TRP A 225 1.45 -4.04 -10.48
CA TRP A 225 0.35 -3.27 -11.09
C TRP A 225 -0.93 -4.10 -11.35
N LEU A 226 -0.81 -5.38 -11.66
CA LEU A 226 -1.94 -6.25 -12.00
C LEU A 226 -3.07 -6.26 -10.92
N PRO A 227 -2.77 -6.24 -9.60
CA PRO A 227 -3.79 -6.15 -8.57
C PRO A 227 -4.71 -4.93 -8.68
N LEU A 228 -4.30 -3.85 -9.34
CA LEU A 228 -5.14 -2.68 -9.60
C LEU A 228 -6.29 -2.95 -10.57
N GLY A 229 -6.25 -4.06 -11.33
CA GLY A 229 -7.37 -4.48 -12.16
C GLY A 229 -8.66 -4.68 -11.36
N LEU A 230 -8.56 -5.17 -10.12
CA LEU A 230 -9.70 -5.39 -9.24
C LEU A 230 -10.44 -4.09 -8.86
N PRO A 231 -9.80 -3.07 -8.24
CA PRO A 231 -10.48 -1.81 -7.93
C PRO A 231 -10.94 -1.05 -9.18
N VAL A 232 -10.27 -1.21 -10.32
CA VAL A 232 -10.77 -0.66 -11.60
C VAL A 232 -12.08 -1.35 -12.00
N ALA A 233 -12.16 -2.68 -11.93
CA ALA A 233 -13.37 -3.42 -12.20
C ALA A 233 -14.51 -3.02 -11.25
N GLU A 234 -14.22 -2.85 -9.95
CA GLU A 234 -15.20 -2.36 -8.97
C GLU A 234 -15.76 -0.98 -9.35
N ILE A 235 -14.90 -0.04 -9.77
CA ILE A 235 -15.34 1.28 -10.23
C ILE A 235 -16.27 1.17 -11.44
N LEU A 236 -15.94 0.31 -12.41
CA LEU A 236 -16.75 0.11 -13.61
C LEU A 236 -18.13 -0.46 -13.27
N VAL A 237 -18.17 -1.52 -12.46
CA VAL A 237 -19.41 -2.16 -12.01
C VAL A 237 -20.26 -1.17 -11.21
N PHE A 238 -19.67 -0.46 -10.24
CA PHE A 238 -20.43 0.50 -9.43
C PHE A 238 -20.91 1.68 -10.27
N SER A 239 -20.10 2.16 -11.21
CA SER A 239 -20.51 3.23 -12.12
C SER A 239 -21.69 2.81 -13.00
N TYR A 240 -21.69 1.58 -13.51
CA TYR A 240 -22.82 1.02 -14.26
C TYR A 240 -24.09 0.96 -13.41
N LEU A 241 -24.00 0.41 -12.20
CA LEU A 241 -25.13 0.30 -11.27
C LEU A 241 -25.68 1.67 -10.82
N VAL A 242 -24.83 2.67 -10.60
CA VAL A 242 -25.26 4.04 -10.26
C VAL A 242 -25.99 4.69 -11.43
N ARG A 243 -25.53 4.49 -12.67
CA ARG A 243 -26.21 5.01 -13.87
C ARG A 243 -27.56 4.36 -14.08
N GLY A 244 -27.65 3.03 -13.89
CA GLY A 244 -28.90 2.29 -14.02
C GLY A 244 -30.00 2.73 -13.06
N LYS A 245 -29.67 3.28 -11.88
CA LYS A 245 -30.66 3.83 -10.93
C LYS A 245 -31.27 5.18 -11.34
N ARG A 246 -30.72 5.86 -12.35
CA ARG A 246 -31.20 7.18 -12.80
C ARG A 246 -32.19 7.09 -13.96
N TYR A 247 -32.42 5.89 -14.49
CA TYR A 247 -33.43 5.56 -15.48
C TYR A 247 -34.49 4.69 -14.80
#